data_AF-A0A358HVM6-F1
#
_entry.id   AF-A0A358HVM6-F1
#
_cell.length_a   1.000
_cell.length_b   1.000
_cell.length_c   1.000
_cell.angle_alpha   90.00
_cell.angle_beta   90.00
_cell.angle_gamma   90.00
#
_symmetry.space_group_name_H-M   'P 1'
#
loop_
_entity.id
_entity.type
_entity.pdbx_description
1 polymer ?
#
loop_
_entity_poly.entity_id
_entity_poly.type
_entity_poly.pdbx_seq_one_letter_code
_entity_poly.pdbx_strand_id
1 'polypeptide(L)'
;DLAPFEQRKFLTRLGSQSRPVLFEVIPYNRFHQLMENEQIDCVLSSQPAEFDNTIAAVSRVRFELRLFNLAGVDLTSMPNVEIGILANLPRPDVPLTVEIIWHDLSSLEQSVDLLSAGRLDAIVGDIAHIRVYDNISIVQADLPPVITIKLALVCRDTEPLREFVGEFDSSTGVSGFRHSQSDENRYTVLNAW
;
A
#
# COMPACT_ATOMS: atom_id res chain seq x y z
N ASP A 1 17.33 -2.59 -5.05
CA ASP A 1 16.05 -1.90 -5.31
C ASP A 1 14.96 -2.73 -6.01
N LEU A 2 14.63 -3.93 -5.52
CA LEU A 2 13.61 -4.80 -6.16
C LEU A 2 12.17 -4.56 -5.65
N ALA A 3 11.98 -3.79 -4.58
CA ALA A 3 10.68 -3.68 -3.91
C ALA A 3 9.57 -3.01 -4.76
N PRO A 4 9.81 -1.92 -5.51
CA PRO A 4 8.81 -1.31 -6.40
C PRO A 4 8.25 -2.27 -7.46
N PHE A 5 9.14 -3.09 -8.04
CA PHE A 5 8.78 -4.04 -9.08
C PHE A 5 7.97 -5.21 -8.51
N GLU A 6 8.39 -5.74 -7.37
CA GLU A 6 7.68 -6.83 -6.69
C GLU A 6 6.30 -6.37 -6.17
N GLN A 7 6.15 -5.13 -5.72
CA GLN A 7 4.85 -4.58 -5.33
C GLN A 7 3.89 -4.47 -6.53
N ARG A 8 4.36 -3.93 -7.65
CA ARG A 8 3.54 -3.86 -8.87
C ARG A 8 3.14 -5.25 -9.34
N LYS A 9 4.09 -6.19 -9.38
CA LYS A 9 3.84 -7.57 -9.78
C LYS A 9 2.85 -8.28 -8.84
N PHE A 10 2.94 -8.04 -7.54
CA PHE A 10 1.99 -8.56 -6.55
C PHE A 10 0.58 -8.02 -6.78
N LEU A 11 0.42 -6.70 -6.92
CA LEU A 11 -0.87 -6.06 -7.19
C LEU A 11 -1.44 -6.47 -8.55
N THR A 12 -0.60 -6.57 -9.58
CA THR A 12 -1.01 -7.05 -10.90
C THR A 12 -1.47 -8.51 -10.84
N ARG A 13 -0.74 -9.38 -10.13
CA ARG A 13 -1.17 -10.78 -9.93
C ARG A 13 -2.46 -10.87 -9.16
N LEU A 14 -2.63 -10.07 -8.12
CA LEU A 14 -3.86 -10.01 -7.32
C LEU A 14 -5.05 -9.52 -8.16
N GLY A 15 -4.84 -8.49 -8.99
CA GLY A 15 -5.85 -7.99 -9.93
C GLY A 15 -6.11 -8.88 -11.14
N SER A 16 -5.21 -9.82 -11.44
CA SER A 16 -5.34 -10.80 -12.53
C SER A 16 -5.86 -12.16 -12.07
N GLN A 17 -6.33 -12.27 -10.83
CA GLN A 17 -6.96 -13.51 -10.38
C GLN A 17 -8.24 -13.79 -11.18
N SER A 18 -8.65 -15.06 -11.18
CA SER A 18 -9.84 -15.55 -11.88
C SER A 18 -11.11 -14.76 -11.53
N ARG A 19 -11.17 -14.19 -10.33
CA ARG A 19 -12.28 -13.37 -9.82
C ARG A 19 -11.92 -11.88 -9.80
N PRO A 20 -12.85 -10.97 -10.17
CA PRO A 20 -12.59 -9.53 -10.17
C PRO A 20 -12.32 -9.02 -8.76
N VAL A 21 -11.22 -8.29 -8.59
CA VAL A 21 -10.83 -7.62 -7.35
C VAL A 21 -11.13 -6.13 -7.45
N LEU A 22 -11.90 -5.61 -6.50
CA LEU A 22 -12.05 -4.16 -6.31
C LEU A 22 -11.07 -3.68 -5.23
N PHE A 23 -10.24 -2.69 -5.57
CA PHE A 23 -9.32 -2.05 -4.64
C PHE A 23 -9.93 -0.76 -4.09
N GLU A 24 -10.11 -0.71 -2.78
CA GLU A 24 -10.57 0.49 -2.07
C GLU A 24 -9.56 0.86 -0.96
N VAL A 25 -9.48 2.15 -0.66
CA VAL A 25 -8.59 2.73 0.36
C VAL A 25 -9.43 3.22 1.53
N ILE A 26 -9.20 2.68 2.72
CA ILE A 26 -9.92 3.08 3.93
C ILE A 26 -9.00 3.12 5.15
N PRO A 27 -9.39 3.83 6.24
CA PRO A 27 -8.57 3.93 7.44
C PRO A 27 -8.33 2.58 8.13
N TYR A 28 -7.09 2.34 8.57
CA TYR A 28 -6.68 1.06 9.18
C TYR A 28 -7.53 0.65 10.39
N ASN A 29 -7.91 1.62 11.23
CA ASN A 29 -8.75 1.38 12.41
C ASN A 29 -10.17 0.86 12.09
N ARG A 30 -10.58 0.82 10.82
CA ARG A 30 -11.89 0.29 10.41
C ARG A 30 -11.82 -1.12 9.82
N PHE A 31 -10.64 -1.68 9.56
CA PHE A 31 -10.53 -2.98 8.88
C PHE A 31 -11.20 -4.11 9.64
N HIS A 32 -10.98 -4.20 10.96
CA HIS A 32 -11.57 -5.25 11.78
C HIS A 32 -13.10 -5.21 11.71
N GLN A 33 -13.67 -4.03 11.97
CA GLN A 33 -15.12 -3.81 11.95
C GLN A 33 -15.74 -4.14 10.58
N LEU A 34 -15.07 -3.82 9.49
CA LEU A 34 -15.61 -4.03 8.14
C LEU A 34 -15.53 -5.50 7.72
N MET A 35 -14.46 -6.21 8.11
CA MET A 35 -14.35 -7.66 7.92
C MET A 35 -15.41 -8.41 8.73
N GLU A 36 -15.60 -8.04 10.00
CA GLU A 36 -16.63 -8.65 10.86
C GLU A 36 -18.05 -8.43 10.34
N ASN A 37 -18.33 -7.24 9.80
CA ASN A 37 -19.64 -6.91 9.21
C ASN A 37 -19.81 -7.42 7.77
N GLU A 38 -18.87 -8.21 7.25
CA GLU A 38 -18.90 -8.77 5.90
C GLU A 38 -19.03 -7.74 4.78
N GLN A 39 -18.59 -6.50 5.05
CA GLN A 39 -18.61 -5.43 4.05
C GLN A 39 -17.43 -5.53 3.08
N ILE A 40 -16.40 -6.28 3.47
CA ILE A 40 -15.15 -6.48 2.75
C ILE A 40 -14.72 -7.94 2.91
N ASP A 41 -14.03 -8.47 1.90
CA ASP A 41 -13.65 -9.88 1.90
C ASP A 41 -12.20 -10.09 2.31
N CYS A 42 -11.32 -9.16 1.94
CA CYS A 42 -9.92 -9.21 2.28
C CYS A 42 -9.31 -7.82 2.56
N VAL A 43 -8.20 -7.83 3.28
CA VAL A 43 -7.35 -6.67 3.57
C VAL A 43 -5.89 -7.04 3.35
N LEU A 44 -5.06 -6.07 2.96
CA LEU A 44 -3.61 -6.21 3.06
C LEU A 44 -3.18 -5.81 4.47
N SER A 45 -2.55 -6.70 5.24
CA SER A 45 -2.10 -6.39 6.60
C SER A 45 -0.73 -6.96 6.93
N SER A 46 0.01 -6.25 7.78
CA SER A 46 1.27 -6.71 8.36
C SER A 46 1.09 -7.61 9.58
N GLN A 47 -0.11 -7.63 10.16
CA GLN A 47 -0.45 -8.37 11.37
C GLN A 47 -1.66 -9.30 11.11
N PRO A 48 -1.49 -10.40 10.34
CA PRO A 48 -2.60 -11.29 10.05
C PRO A 48 -3.23 -11.94 11.28
N ALA A 49 -2.46 -12.10 12.36
CA ALA A 49 -2.92 -12.72 13.59
C ALA A 49 -3.89 -11.86 14.42
N GLU A 50 -4.09 -10.59 14.05
CA GLU A 50 -5.01 -9.68 14.74
C GLU A 50 -6.45 -9.77 14.23
N PHE A 51 -6.72 -10.61 13.23
CA PHE A 51 -8.06 -10.80 12.68
C PHE A 51 -8.60 -12.19 13.01
N ASP A 52 -9.68 -12.25 13.77
CA ASP A 52 -10.37 -13.48 14.10
C ASP A 52 -11.09 -14.07 12.87
N ASN A 53 -11.16 -15.40 12.78
CA ASN A 53 -11.85 -16.14 11.70
C ASN A 53 -11.38 -15.73 10.29
N THR A 54 -10.06 -15.58 10.13
CA THR A 54 -9.43 -15.24 8.85
C THR A 54 -8.41 -16.27 8.38
N ILE A 55 -8.10 -16.18 7.09
CA ILE A 55 -7.01 -16.89 6.44
C ILE A 55 -6.05 -15.86 5.84
N ALA A 56 -4.76 -16.17 5.85
CA ALA A 56 -3.73 -15.29 5.31
C ALA A 56 -2.95 -16.01 4.21
N ALA A 57 -2.70 -15.29 3.10
CA ALA A 57 -1.78 -15.72 2.07
C ALA A 57 -0.37 -15.89 2.63
N VAL A 58 0.32 -16.94 2.17
CA VAL A 58 1.74 -17.15 2.48
C VAL A 58 2.59 -16.11 1.76
N SER A 59 2.19 -15.75 0.54
CA SER A 59 2.83 -14.71 -0.24
C SER A 59 2.65 -13.35 0.39
N ARG A 60 3.78 -12.69 0.61
CA ARG A 60 3.85 -11.34 1.18
C ARG A 60 4.48 -10.39 0.20
N VAL A 61 3.97 -9.17 0.17
CA VAL A 61 4.57 -8.06 -0.57
C VAL A 61 5.34 -7.17 0.39
N ARG A 62 6.56 -6.82 -0.01
CA ARG A 62 7.26 -5.72 0.65
C ARG A 62 6.69 -4.42 0.10
N PHE A 63 6.05 -3.67 0.97
CA PHE A 63 5.50 -2.38 0.72
C PHE A 63 6.47 -1.31 1.24
N GLU A 64 6.77 -0.31 0.42
CA GLU A 64 7.68 0.77 0.79
C GLU A 64 6.99 2.13 0.58
N LEU A 65 6.95 2.94 1.64
CA LEU A 65 6.70 4.38 1.49
C LEU A 65 8.03 5.10 1.44
N ARG A 66 8.14 6.03 0.51
CA ARG A 66 9.33 6.82 0.22
C ARG A 66 8.97 8.29 0.15
N LEU A 67 9.99 9.12 0.26
CA LEU A 67 9.86 10.55 -0.01
C LEU A 67 9.93 10.81 -1.51
N PHE A 68 9.05 11.69 -1.96
CA PHE A 68 9.03 12.24 -3.32
C PHE A 68 9.11 13.75 -3.25
N ASN A 69 9.91 14.35 -4.11
CA ASN A 69 10.15 15.78 -4.17
C ASN A 69 10.22 16.25 -5.62
N LEU A 70 10.29 17.56 -5.84
CA LEU A 70 10.48 18.10 -7.19
C LEU A 70 11.91 17.83 -7.70
N ALA A 71 12.03 17.58 -9.00
CA ALA A 71 13.31 17.33 -9.65
C ALA A 71 14.27 18.51 -9.44
N GLY A 72 15.50 18.20 -9.03
CA GLY A 72 16.53 19.20 -8.74
C GLY A 72 16.48 19.77 -7.32
N VAL A 73 15.50 19.38 -6.50
CA VAL A 73 15.48 19.71 -5.06
C VAL A 73 16.40 18.75 -4.31
N ASP A 74 17.27 19.30 -3.47
CA ASP A 74 18.08 18.56 -2.50
C ASP A 74 17.57 18.83 -1.09
N LEU A 75 16.88 17.85 -0.51
CA LEU A 75 16.30 17.94 0.82
C LEU A 75 17.37 17.99 1.92
N THR A 76 18.60 17.53 1.66
CA THR A 76 19.65 17.41 2.68
C THR A 76 20.37 18.73 2.96
N SER A 77 20.30 19.69 2.04
CA SER A 77 20.90 21.02 2.17
C SER A 77 19.94 22.10 2.67
N MET A 78 18.67 21.76 2.87
CA MET A 78 17.66 22.69 3.36
C MET A 78 17.79 22.93 4.88
N PRO A 79 17.47 24.14 5.38
CA PRO A 79 17.50 24.43 6.82
C PRO A 79 16.38 23.70 7.59
N ASN A 80 15.22 23.55 6.95
CA ASN A 80 14.06 22.80 7.41
C ASN A 80 13.37 22.22 6.17
N VAL A 81 12.59 21.15 6.36
CA VAL A 81 11.87 20.48 5.26
C VAL A 81 10.39 20.33 5.61
N GLU A 82 9.53 20.86 4.76
CA GLU A 82 8.07 20.71 4.85
C GLU A 82 7.62 19.41 4.16
N ILE A 83 7.14 18.45 4.94
CA ILE A 83 6.75 17.11 4.46
C ILE A 83 5.25 16.88 4.61
N GLY A 84 4.60 16.58 3.50
CA GLY A 84 3.20 16.13 3.47
C GLY A 84 3.06 14.62 3.72
N ILE A 85 2.12 14.24 4.58
CA ILE A 85 1.77 12.84 4.83
C ILE A 85 0.25 12.70 4.99
N LEU A 86 -0.32 11.58 4.56
CA LEU A 86 -1.74 11.32 4.80
C LEU A 86 -2.04 11.30 6.31
N ALA A 87 -3.10 11.96 6.73
CA ALA A 87 -3.44 12.17 8.15
C ALA A 87 -3.66 10.87 8.95
N ASN A 88 -3.95 9.76 8.27
CA ASN A 88 -4.13 8.44 8.88
C ASN A 88 -2.84 7.64 9.02
N LEU A 89 -1.72 8.12 8.48
CA LEU A 89 -0.43 7.43 8.56
C LEU A 89 0.36 7.90 9.78
N PRO A 90 1.04 6.97 10.49
CA PRO A 90 1.99 7.35 11.52
C PRO A 90 3.17 8.11 10.87
N ARG A 91 3.64 9.17 11.53
CA ARG A 91 4.81 9.93 11.08
C ARG A 91 6.06 9.05 11.20
N PRO A 92 6.73 8.72 10.08
CA PRO A 92 7.91 7.88 10.12
C PRO A 92 9.15 8.66 10.54
N ASP A 93 10.16 7.93 10.99
CA ASP A 93 11.52 8.48 11.06
C ASP A 93 12.04 8.70 9.64
N VAL A 94 12.45 9.93 9.37
CA VAL A 94 13.02 10.32 8.08
C VAL A 94 14.53 10.49 8.26
N PRO A 95 15.36 9.91 7.37
CA PRO A 95 16.82 9.93 7.47
C PRO A 95 17.42 11.29 7.06
N LEU A 96 16.92 12.37 7.65
CA LEU A 96 17.37 13.74 7.46
C LEU A 96 17.84 14.29 8.81
N THR A 97 18.94 15.05 8.82
CA THR A 97 19.49 15.68 10.04
C THR A 97 18.84 17.03 10.35
N VAL A 98 17.96 17.51 9.47
CA VAL A 98 17.32 18.83 9.50
C VAL A 98 15.95 18.73 10.16
N GLU A 99 15.40 19.86 10.59
CA GLU A 99 14.06 19.89 11.18
C GLU A 99 13.00 19.56 10.13
N ILE A 100 12.03 18.72 10.52
CA ILE A 100 10.93 18.30 9.67
C ILE A 100 9.63 18.89 10.18
N ILE A 101 8.95 19.64 9.32
CA ILE A 101 7.64 20.21 9.57
C ILE A 101 6.60 19.33 8.87
N TRP A 102 5.74 18.68 9.65
CA TRP A 102 4.75 17.75 9.13
C TRP A 102 3.44 18.45 8.79
N HIS A 103 2.89 18.11 7.62
CA HIS A 103 1.56 18.54 7.18
C HIS A 103 0.67 17.32 7.00
N ASP A 104 -0.42 17.26 7.76
CA ASP A 104 -1.41 16.20 7.66
C ASP A 104 -2.33 16.49 6.45
N LEU A 105 -2.40 15.55 5.51
CA LEU A 105 -3.08 15.70 4.23
C LEU A 105 -4.26 14.74 4.13
N SER A 106 -5.31 15.19 3.44
CA SER A 106 -6.56 14.45 3.30
C SER A 106 -6.55 13.43 2.15
N SER A 107 -5.69 13.64 1.14
CA SER A 107 -5.55 12.77 -0.02
C SER A 107 -4.17 12.90 -0.66
N LEU A 108 -3.76 11.89 -1.45
CA LEU A 108 -2.52 11.96 -2.24
C LEU A 108 -2.58 13.00 -3.35
N GLU A 109 -3.76 13.24 -3.92
CA GLU A 109 -3.99 14.31 -4.90
C GLU A 109 -3.65 15.67 -4.30
N GLN A 110 -4.14 15.94 -3.09
CA GLN A 110 -3.77 17.15 -2.36
C GLN A 110 -2.25 17.24 -2.13
N SER A 111 -1.60 16.12 -1.78
CA SER A 111 -0.15 16.07 -1.61
C SER A 111 0.59 16.49 -2.88
N VAL A 112 0.18 15.97 -4.02
CA VAL A 112 0.79 16.26 -5.32
C VAL A 112 0.57 17.72 -5.71
N ASP A 113 -0.63 18.27 -5.50
CA ASP A 113 -0.93 19.66 -5.80
C ASP A 113 -0.10 20.63 -4.97
N LEU A 114 0.03 20.38 -3.66
CA LEU A 114 0.81 21.23 -2.75
C LEU A 114 2.31 21.14 -3.06
N LEU A 115 2.82 19.94 -3.36
CA LEU A 115 4.21 19.76 -3.79
C LEU A 115 4.47 20.49 -5.12
N SER A 116 3.59 20.34 -6.11
CA SER A 116 3.72 20.98 -7.42
C SER A 116 3.65 22.51 -7.34
N ALA A 117 2.91 23.05 -6.36
CA ALA A 117 2.84 24.48 -6.07
C ALA A 117 4.04 25.00 -5.25
N GLY A 118 4.99 24.14 -4.88
CA GLY A 118 6.14 24.51 -4.04
C GLY A 118 5.74 24.89 -2.60
N ARG A 119 4.58 24.39 -2.14
CA ARG A 119 4.09 24.59 -0.76
C ARG A 119 4.50 23.46 0.19
N LEU A 120 5.13 22.42 -0.35
CA LEU A 120 5.78 21.34 0.37
C LEU A 120 7.10 21.07 -0.32
N ASP A 121 8.11 20.64 0.43
CA ASP A 121 9.40 20.24 -0.13
C ASP A 121 9.38 18.77 -0.55
N ALA A 122 8.64 17.95 0.18
CA ALA A 122 8.45 16.53 -0.11
C ALA A 122 7.09 15.99 0.34
N ILE A 123 6.73 14.82 -0.19
CA ILE A 123 5.56 14.05 0.23
C ILE A 123 5.94 12.59 0.48
N VAL A 124 5.29 11.97 1.47
CA VAL A 124 5.37 10.52 1.71
C VAL A 124 4.33 9.82 0.85
N GLY A 125 4.75 8.83 0.07
CA GLY A 125 3.85 8.01 -0.73
C GLY A 125 4.51 6.73 -1.22
N ASP A 126 3.75 5.92 -1.96
CA ASP A 126 4.30 4.81 -2.71
C ASP A 126 4.44 5.17 -4.19
N ILE A 127 5.43 4.55 -4.83
CA ILE A 127 5.76 4.82 -6.23
C ILE A 127 4.64 4.45 -7.22
N ALA A 128 3.76 3.50 -6.87
CA ALA A 128 2.70 3.08 -7.78
C ALA A 128 1.64 4.18 -7.89
N HIS A 129 1.23 4.80 -6.77
CA HIS A 129 0.25 5.89 -6.78
C HIS A 129 0.82 7.22 -7.24
N ILE A 130 2.05 7.59 -6.85
CA ILE A 130 2.64 8.87 -7.30
C ILE A 130 2.77 8.92 -8.83
N ARG A 131 3.07 7.79 -9.48
CA ARG A 131 3.16 7.71 -10.95
C ARG A 131 1.80 7.85 -11.66
N VAL A 132 0.67 7.67 -10.98
CA VAL A 132 -0.66 7.88 -11.59
C VAL A 132 -0.89 9.34 -11.94
N TYR A 133 -0.28 10.26 -11.20
CA TYR A 133 -0.43 11.70 -11.42
C TYR A 133 0.46 12.25 -12.56
N ASP A 134 1.19 11.37 -13.27
CA ASP A 134 2.00 11.60 -14.47
C ASP A 134 2.74 12.95 -14.54
N ASN A 135 3.24 13.41 -13.39
CA ASN A 135 3.99 14.65 -13.30
C ASN A 135 5.49 14.35 -13.34
N ILE A 136 6.09 14.53 -14.52
CA ILE A 136 7.51 14.28 -14.81
C ILE A 136 8.45 15.07 -13.87
N SER A 137 7.94 16.12 -13.21
CA SER A 137 8.71 16.93 -12.27
C SER A 137 8.80 16.34 -10.87
N ILE A 138 7.95 15.36 -10.49
CA ILE A 138 8.01 14.71 -9.19
C ILE A 138 8.88 13.45 -9.30
N VAL A 139 9.95 13.42 -8.51
CA VAL A 139 10.93 12.34 -8.49
C VAL A 139 10.99 11.73 -7.10
N GLN A 140 11.43 10.48 -7.02
CA GLN A 140 11.74 9.87 -5.74
C GLN A 140 13.02 10.52 -5.18
N ALA A 141 13.00 10.91 -3.92
CA ALA A 141 14.19 11.42 -3.25
C ALA A 141 15.27 10.33 -3.16
N ASP A 142 16.54 10.73 -3.21
CA ASP A 142 17.69 9.83 -3.03
C ASP A 142 17.91 9.50 -1.55
N LEU A 143 16.89 8.90 -0.94
CA LEU A 143 16.84 8.50 0.46
C LEU A 143 16.28 7.07 0.56
N PRO A 144 16.64 6.31 1.62
CA PRO A 144 16.03 5.01 1.85
C PRO A 144 14.53 5.14 2.15
N PRO A 145 13.76 4.04 2.04
CA PRO A 145 12.35 4.03 2.45
C PRO A 145 12.17 4.50 3.89
N VAL A 146 11.16 5.34 4.11
CA VAL A 146 10.79 5.85 5.44
C VAL A 146 9.87 4.88 6.17
N ILE A 147 9.08 4.10 5.44
CA ILE A 147 8.32 2.97 5.98
C ILE A 147 8.59 1.76 5.09
N THR A 148 8.97 0.63 5.71
CA THR A 148 9.01 -0.67 5.06
C THR A 148 8.12 -1.62 5.85
N ILE A 149 7.10 -2.14 5.20
CA ILE A 149 6.15 -3.06 5.81
C ILE A 149 5.94 -4.28 4.91
N LYS A 150 5.83 -5.46 5.50
CA LYS A 150 5.49 -6.68 4.74
C LYS A 150 4.02 -6.93 4.92
N LEU A 151 3.25 -6.85 3.85
CA LEU A 151 1.81 -7.07 3.86
C LEU A 151 1.51 -8.47 3.33
N ALA A 152 0.63 -9.19 4.02
CA ALA A 152 -0.03 -10.37 3.51
C ALA A 152 -1.46 -10.01 3.11
N LEU A 153 -2.00 -10.73 2.13
CA LEU A 153 -3.44 -10.73 1.88
C LEU A 153 -4.12 -11.55 2.98
N VAL A 154 -5.01 -10.93 3.73
CA VAL A 154 -5.79 -11.55 4.80
C VAL A 154 -7.25 -11.50 4.40
N CYS A 155 -7.91 -12.65 4.31
CA CYS A 155 -9.30 -12.77 3.88
C CYS A 155 -10.14 -13.42 4.96
N ARG A 156 -11.45 -13.18 4.93
CA ARG A 156 -12.41 -13.94 5.77
C ARG A 156 -12.28 -15.44 5.49
N ASP A 157 -12.42 -16.26 6.53
CA ASP A 157 -12.26 -17.71 6.40
C ASP A 157 -13.54 -18.37 5.84
N THR A 158 -13.72 -18.29 4.53
CA THR A 158 -14.79 -18.97 3.79
C THR A 158 -14.21 -19.89 2.72
N GLU A 159 -14.93 -20.95 2.35
CA GLU A 159 -14.49 -21.88 1.31
C GLU A 159 -14.13 -21.18 -0.02
N PRO A 160 -14.93 -20.23 -0.53
CA PRO A 160 -14.59 -19.49 -1.75
C PRO A 160 -13.33 -18.60 -1.63
N LEU A 161 -13.04 -18.06 -0.44
CA LEU A 161 -11.87 -17.22 -0.20
C LEU A 161 -10.60 -18.06 0.04
N ARG A 162 -10.72 -19.27 0.58
CA ARG A 162 -9.61 -20.24 0.65
C ARG A 162 -9.08 -20.60 -0.73
N GLU A 163 -9.98 -20.86 -1.68
CA GLU A 163 -9.59 -21.13 -3.07
C GLU A 163 -8.87 -19.92 -3.68
N PHE A 164 -9.44 -18.72 -3.53
CA PHE A 164 -8.86 -17.47 -4.02
C PHE A 164 -7.44 -17.22 -3.48
N VAL A 165 -7.23 -17.36 -2.16
CA VAL A 165 -5.91 -17.20 -1.53
C VAL A 165 -4.93 -18.27 -2.04
N GLY A 166 -5.37 -19.51 -2.21
CA GLY A 166 -4.55 -20.59 -2.75
C GLY A 166 -4.13 -20.38 -4.20
N GLU A 167 -5.03 -19.87 -5.06
CA GLU A 167 -4.72 -19.47 -6.44
C GLU A 167 -3.71 -18.33 -6.47
N PHE A 168 -3.89 -17.33 -5.59
CA PHE A 168 -2.98 -16.21 -5.47
C PHE A 168 -1.57 -16.64 -5.07
N ASP A 169 -1.43 -17.47 -4.02
CA ASP A 169 -0.16 -18.04 -3.58
C ASP A 169 0.50 -18.87 -4.70
N SER A 170 -0.29 -19.68 -5.42
CA SER A 170 0.21 -20.47 -6.56
C SER A 170 0.72 -19.58 -7.70
N SER A 171 -0.02 -18.52 -8.05
CA SER A 171 0.37 -17.55 -9.08
C SER A 171 1.64 -16.77 -8.74
N THR A 172 1.93 -16.65 -7.44
CA THR A 172 3.11 -15.98 -6.94
C THR A 172 4.35 -16.87 -6.88
N GLY A 173 4.19 -18.18 -7.08
CA GLY A 173 5.24 -19.19 -7.06
C GLY A 173 5.31 -19.99 -5.76
N VAL A 174 4.32 -19.87 -4.89
CA VAL A 174 4.18 -20.63 -3.64
C VAL A 174 3.21 -21.79 -3.89
N SER A 175 3.74 -22.99 -4.13
CA SER A 175 2.90 -24.17 -4.39
C SER A 175 2.44 -24.79 -3.08
N GLY A 176 1.16 -24.62 -2.74
CA GLY A 176 0.58 -25.32 -1.60
C GLY A 176 -0.87 -25.00 -1.27
N PHE A 177 -1.82 -25.16 -2.20
CA PHE A 177 -3.21 -25.61 -1.90
C PHE A 177 -3.88 -26.13 -3.19
N ARG A 178 -4.64 -27.23 -3.12
CA ARG A 178 -5.27 -27.92 -4.28
C ARG A 178 -6.81 -27.82 -4.29
N HIS A 179 -7.32 -27.24 -5.39
CA HIS A 179 -8.57 -27.48 -6.17
C HIS A 179 -9.97 -27.46 -5.51
N SER A 180 -10.91 -26.66 -6.08
CA SER A 180 -11.82 -27.09 -7.17
C SER A 180 -13.03 -26.13 -7.37
N GLN A 181 -13.03 -25.37 -8.47
CA GLN A 181 -14.15 -24.84 -9.30
C GLN A 181 -15.56 -24.72 -8.68
N SER A 182 -16.11 -23.49 -8.61
CA SER A 182 -17.24 -23.01 -9.46
C SER A 182 -17.60 -21.53 -9.21
N ASP A 183 -18.34 -20.97 -10.17
CA ASP A 183 -18.58 -19.56 -10.50
C ASP A 183 -19.22 -18.62 -9.44
N GLU A 184 -19.08 -17.33 -9.76
CA GLU A 184 -19.71 -16.12 -9.22
C GLU A 184 -19.46 -15.78 -7.74
N ASN A 185 -18.45 -14.92 -7.53
CA ASN A 185 -18.39 -13.94 -6.44
C ASN A 185 -17.27 -12.94 -6.79
N ARG A 186 -17.61 -11.66 -6.80
CA ARG A 186 -16.64 -10.55 -6.82
C ARG A 186 -16.16 -10.35 -5.38
N TYR A 187 -14.85 -10.16 -5.19
CA TYR A 187 -14.30 -9.90 -3.86
C TYR A 187 -13.75 -8.49 -3.77
N THR A 188 -14.02 -7.83 -2.65
CA THR A 188 -13.46 -6.51 -2.35
C THR A 188 -12.21 -6.70 -1.51
N VAL A 189 -11.05 -6.31 -2.06
CA VAL A 189 -9.76 -6.36 -1.37
C VAL A 189 -9.34 -4.93 -1.06
N LEU A 190 -9.10 -4.64 0.22
CA LEU A 190 -8.69 -3.32 0.63
C LEU A 190 -7.20 -3.18 0.84
N ASN A 191 -6.70 -2.02 0.44
CA ASN A 191 -5.36 -1.60 0.78
C ASN A 191 -5.39 -0.90 2.15
N ALA A 192 -4.62 -1.46 3.09
CA ALA A 192 -4.17 -0.75 4.26
C ALA A 192 -3.01 0.16 3.92
N TRP A 193 -3.11 1.41 4.36
CA TRP A 193 -2.00 2.35 4.49
C TRP A 193 -1.87 2.67 5.96
#